data_AF-A0A8T4KH41-F1
#
_entry.id   AF-A0A8T4KH41-F1
#
_cell.length_a   1.000
_cell.length_b   1.000
_cell.length_c   1.000
_cell.angle_alpha   90.00
_cell.angle_beta   90.00
_cell.angle_gamma   90.00
#
_symmetry.space_group_name_H-M   'P 1'
#
loop_
_entity.id
_entity.type
_entity.pdbx_description
1 polymer ?
#
loop_
_entity_poly.entity_id
_entity_poly.type
_entity_poly.pdbx_seq_one_letter_code
_entity_poly.pdbx_strand_id
1 'polypeptide(L)'
;MKELAKEIHSTAKEKGFWEGGDRNFLEALMLIVSEAGECCDAYRKQEKGKMAEELADIIIRTIDLAEGFGIDIEKEVLQKMEYNKTRPYKHGKIA
;
A
#
# COMPACT_ATOMS: atom_id res chain seq x y z
N MET A 1 13.46 0.24 4.15
CA MET A 1 12.00 0.27 4.35
C MET A 1 11.56 -0.51 5.57
N LYS A 2 12.33 -1.51 6.05
CA LYS A 2 12.05 -2.24 7.31
C LYS A 2 11.70 -1.39 8.53
N GLU A 3 12.50 -0.38 8.88
CA GLU A 3 12.21 0.46 10.04
C GLU A 3 10.94 1.30 9.86
N LEU A 4 10.70 1.81 8.66
CA LEU A 4 9.46 2.51 8.31
C LEU A 4 8.23 1.59 8.42
N ALA A 5 8.34 0.33 7.99
CA ALA A 5 7.24 -0.64 8.09
C ALA A 5 6.87 -0.92 9.55
N LYS A 6 7.88 -1.09 10.41
CA LYS A 6 7.67 -1.25 11.86
C LYS A 6 7.02 -0.01 12.49
N GLU A 7 7.46 1.19 12.11
CA GLU A 7 6.90 2.45 12.62
C GLU A 7 5.43 2.62 12.22
N ILE A 8 5.12 2.38 10.94
CA ILE A 8 3.75 2.39 10.40
C ILE A 8 2.88 1.39 11.16
N HIS A 9 3.37 0.16 11.32
CA HIS A 9 2.61 -0.90 11.97
C HIS A 9 2.45 -0.67 13.48
N SER A 10 3.46 -0.13 14.16
CA SER A 10 3.35 0.30 15.56
C SER A 10 2.27 1.35 15.73
N THR A 11 2.27 2.37 14.86
CA THR A 11 1.25 3.42 14.87
C THR A 11 -0.15 2.83 14.66
N ALA A 12 -0.30 1.90 13.71
CA ALA A 12 -1.59 1.25 13.47
C ALA A 12 -2.09 0.44 14.68
N LYS A 13 -1.19 -0.26 15.39
CA LYS A 13 -1.51 -0.95 16.65
C LYS A 13 -1.93 0.01 17.75
N GLU A 14 -1.19 1.10 17.94
CA GLU A 14 -1.50 2.13 18.94
C GLU A 14 -2.85 2.81 18.69
N LYS A 15 -3.32 2.84 17.43
CA LYS A 15 -4.64 3.34 17.05
C LYS A 15 -5.74 2.28 17.08
N GLY A 16 -5.44 1.06 17.51
CA GLY A 16 -6.43 -0.01 17.70
C GLY A 16 -6.80 -0.78 16.43
N PHE A 17 -6.14 -0.56 15.30
CA PHE A 17 -6.48 -1.23 14.02
C PHE A 17 -6.16 -2.73 13.99
N TRP A 18 -5.45 -3.22 15.00
CA TRP A 18 -5.04 -4.61 15.18
C TRP A 18 -5.47 -5.18 16.54
N GLU A 19 -6.44 -4.55 17.20
CA GLU A 19 -7.02 -5.09 18.44
C GLU A 19 -7.86 -6.35 18.16
N GLY A 20 -7.84 -7.31 19.09
CA GLY A 20 -8.69 -8.51 19.00
C GLY A 20 -8.10 -9.69 18.23
N GLY A 21 -6.87 -9.58 17.73
CA GLY A 21 -6.15 -10.68 17.06
C GLY A 21 -5.86 -10.39 15.60
N ASP A 22 -5.91 -11.43 14.76
CA ASP A 22 -5.58 -11.31 13.34
C ASP A 22 -6.62 -10.45 12.63
N ARG A 23 -6.16 -9.36 12.00
CA ARG A 23 -6.99 -8.52 11.16
C ARG A 23 -7.50 -9.31 9.96
N ASN A 24 -8.76 -9.12 9.58
CA ASN A 24 -9.28 -9.73 8.36
C ASN A 24 -8.56 -9.16 7.14
N PHE A 25 -7.81 -10.01 6.45
CA PHE A 25 -7.00 -9.62 5.30
C PHE A 25 -7.83 -8.99 4.17
N LEU A 26 -9.01 -9.54 3.88
CA LEU A 26 -9.87 -9.05 2.80
C LEU A 26 -10.50 -7.69 3.13
N GLU A 27 -10.90 -7.49 4.39
CA GLU A 27 -11.40 -6.18 4.85
C GLU A 27 -10.30 -5.13 4.78
N ALA A 28 -9.08 -5.46 5.25
CA ALA A 28 -7.93 -4.57 5.16
C ALA A 28 -7.55 -4.25 3.71
N LEU A 29 -7.62 -5.23 2.81
CA LEU A 29 -7.40 -5.03 1.38
C LEU A 29 -8.44 -4.09 0.77
N MET A 30 -9.71 -4.21 1.16
CA MET A 30 -10.76 -3.30 0.68
C MET A 30 -10.58 -1.86 1.17
N LEU A 31 -9.96 -1.63 2.33
CA LEU A 31 -9.56 -0.29 2.77
C LEU A 31 -8.42 0.30 1.92
N ILE A 32 -7.54 -0.52 1.33
CA ILE A 32 -6.56 -0.02 0.36
C ILE A 32 -7.26 0.36 -0.95
N VAL A 33 -8.27 -0.42 -1.36
CA VAL A 33 -9.07 -0.14 -2.55
C VAL A 33 -9.84 1.18 -2.41
N SER A 34 -10.33 1.53 -1.21
CA SER A 34 -11.02 2.82 -1.01
C SER A 34 -10.10 4.00 -1.27
N GLU A 35 -8.83 3.97 -0.85
CA GLU A 35 -7.90 5.09 -1.06
C GLU A 35 -7.56 5.27 -2.54
N ALA A 36 -7.54 4.19 -3.32
CA ALA A 36 -7.45 4.29 -4.77
C ALA A 36 -8.67 5.00 -5.37
N GLY A 37 -9.87 4.76 -4.83
CA GLY A 37 -11.09 5.47 -5.18
C GLY A 37 -11.03 6.96 -4.81
N GLU A 38 -10.58 7.28 -3.59
CA GLU A 38 -10.38 8.66 -3.14
C GLU A 38 -9.35 9.40 -4.01
N CYS A 39 -8.26 8.74 -4.38
CA CYS A 39 -7.26 9.28 -5.30
C CYS A 39 -7.87 9.58 -6.69
N CYS A 40 -8.74 8.70 -7.20
CA CYS A 40 -9.46 8.94 -8.45
C CYS A 40 -10.38 10.17 -8.33
N ASP A 41 -11.07 10.33 -7.20
CA ASP A 41 -11.93 11.48 -6.93
C ASP A 41 -11.14 12.78 -6.87
N ALA A 42 -10.03 12.79 -6.15
CA ALA A 42 -9.11 13.92 -6.07
C ALA A 42 -8.56 14.32 -7.45
N TYR A 43 -8.19 13.33 -8.28
CA TYR A 43 -7.77 13.58 -9.65
C TYR A 43 -8.88 14.23 -10.50
N ARG A 44 -10.11 13.70 -10.43
CA ARG A 44 -11.27 14.26 -11.17
C ARG A 44 -11.58 15.70 -10.77
N LYS A 45 -11.36 16.04 -9.48
CA LYS A 45 -11.53 17.39 -8.93
C LYS A 45 -10.31 18.30 -9.11
N GLN A 46 -9.21 17.79 -9.67
CA GLN A 46 -7.93 18.50 -9.84
C GLN A 46 -7.28 18.95 -8.51
N GLU A 47 -7.57 18.22 -7.43
CA GLU A 47 -7.05 18.49 -6.08
C GLU A 47 -5.68 17.81 -5.88
N LYS A 48 -4.62 18.40 -6.43
CA LYS A 48 -3.26 17.79 -6.40
C LYS A 48 -2.75 17.46 -4.99
N GLY A 49 -3.09 18.29 -3.99
CA GLY A 49 -2.72 18.06 -2.60
C GLY A 49 -3.36 16.78 -2.07
N LYS A 50 -4.68 16.66 -2.23
CA LYS A 50 -5.43 15.46 -1.84
C LYS A 50 -4.94 14.23 -2.62
N MET A 51 -4.69 14.36 -3.92
CA MET A 51 -4.12 13.26 -4.71
C MET A 51 -2.79 12.73 -4.15
N ALA A 52 -1.91 13.60 -3.65
CA ALA A 52 -0.65 13.18 -3.04
C ALA A 52 -0.86 12.49 -1.67
N GLU A 53 -1.82 12.97 -0.89
CA GLU A 53 -2.23 12.38 0.39
C GLU A 53 -2.78 10.95 0.19
N GLU A 54 -3.72 10.77 -0.75
CA GLU A 54 -4.31 9.44 -1.01
C GLU A 54 -3.28 8.44 -1.54
N LEU A 55 -2.31 8.88 -2.34
CA LEU A 55 -1.19 8.03 -2.76
C LEU A 55 -0.32 7.59 -1.58
N ALA A 56 -0.12 8.47 -0.59
CA ALA A 56 0.59 8.12 0.63
C ALA A 56 -0.21 7.11 1.46
N ASP A 57 -1.53 7.28 1.57
CA ASP A 57 -2.41 6.37 2.31
C ASP A 57 -2.42 4.96 1.71
N ILE A 58 -2.44 4.84 0.38
CA ILE A 58 -2.28 3.53 -0.31
C ILE A 58 -0.97 2.86 0.12
N ILE A 59 0.13 3.61 0.14
CA ILE A 59 1.46 3.07 0.50
C ILE A 59 1.46 2.65 1.97
N ILE A 60 1.01 3.52 2.88
CA ILE A 60 1.01 3.28 4.33
C ILE A 60 0.16 2.06 4.66
N ARG A 61 -1.07 1.97 4.14
CA ARG A 61 -1.95 0.81 4.38
C ARG A 61 -1.41 -0.49 3.81
N THR A 62 -0.77 -0.43 2.64
CA THR A 62 -0.14 -1.61 2.03
C THR A 62 1.04 -2.11 2.88
N ILE A 63 1.86 -1.18 3.38
CA ILE A 63 3.01 -1.52 4.23
C ILE A 63 2.55 -2.04 5.61
N ASP A 64 1.57 -1.40 6.26
CA ASP A 64 0.98 -1.89 7.52
C ASP A 64 0.44 -3.31 7.36
N LEU A 65 -0.34 -3.56 6.31
CA LEU A 65 -0.90 -4.88 6.03
C LEU A 65 0.21 -5.92 5.81
N ALA A 66 1.27 -5.58 5.08
CA ALA A 66 2.38 -6.49 4.86
C ALA A 66 3.12 -6.82 6.17
N GLU A 67 3.46 -5.82 6.98
CA GLU A 67 4.16 -6.02 8.25
C GLU A 67 3.33 -6.83 9.24
N GLY A 68 2.02 -6.54 9.35
CA GLY A 68 1.12 -7.28 10.23
C GLY A 68 0.92 -8.75 9.84
N PHE A 69 1.14 -9.11 8.58
CA PHE A 69 1.14 -10.49 8.10
C PHE A 69 2.55 -11.10 7.98
N GLY A 70 3.59 -10.41 8.45
CA GLY A 70 4.97 -10.91 8.44
C GLY A 70 5.60 -11.00 7.04
N ILE A 71 5.14 -10.17 6.10
CA ILE A 71 5.64 -10.11 4.72
C ILE A 71 6.75 -9.05 4.64
N ASP A 72 7.96 -9.46 4.24
CA ASP A 72 9.06 -8.53 3.95
C ASP A 72 8.79 -7.79 2.62
N ILE A 73 7.93 -6.76 2.69
CA ILE A 73 7.47 -6.01 1.51
C ILE A 73 8.63 -5.34 0.76
N GLU A 74 9.69 -4.94 1.46
CA GLU A 74 10.88 -4.36 0.86
C GLU A 74 11.56 -5.37 -0.07
N LYS A 75 11.75 -6.60 0.42
CA LYS A 75 12.31 -7.69 -0.38
C LYS A 75 11.44 -7.98 -1.60
N GLU A 76 10.12 -8.10 -1.43
CA GLU A 76 9.18 -8.38 -2.53
C GLU A 76 9.19 -7.27 -3.59
N VAL A 77 9.20 -6.00 -3.17
CA VAL A 77 9.31 -4.84 -4.07
C VAL A 77 10.62 -4.87 -4.85
N LEU A 78 11.76 -5.07 -4.17
CA LEU A 78 13.08 -5.12 -4.82
C LEU A 78 13.16 -6.27 -5.84
N GLN A 79 12.70 -7.47 -5.48
CA GLN A 79 12.65 -8.59 -6.39
C GLN A 79 11.76 -8.31 -7.61
N LYS A 80 10.59 -7.71 -7.37
CA LYS A 80 9.67 -7.35 -8.45
C LYS A 80 10.25 -6.29 -9.37
N MET A 81 10.96 -5.30 -8.84
CA MET A 81 11.64 -4.27 -9.60
C MET A 81 12.72 -4.86 -10.50
N GLU A 82 13.59 -5.73 -9.99
CA GLU A 82 14.63 -6.39 -10.81
C GLU A 82 14.00 -7.25 -11.91
N TYR A 83 12.97 -8.03 -11.59
CA TYR A 83 12.26 -8.80 -12.59
C TYR A 83 11.59 -7.89 -13.65
N ASN A 84 10.99 -6.77 -13.27
CA ASN A 84 10.37 -5.83 -14.21
C ASN A 84 11.38 -5.21 -15.18
N LYS A 85 12.64 -5.00 -14.78
CA LYS A 85 13.72 -4.53 -15.67
C LYS A 85 14.03 -5.51 -16.79
N THR A 86 13.81 -6.81 -16.56
CA THR A 86 14.02 -7.86 -17.57
C THR A 86 12.87 -7.98 -18.57
N ARG A 87 11.74 -7.33 -18.32
CA ARG A 87 10.55 -7.44 -19.19
C ARG A 87 10.74 -6.65 -20.49
N PRO A 88 10.34 -7.20 -21.64
CA PRO A 88 10.26 -6.43 -22.87
C PRO A 88 9.28 -5.27 -22.73
N TYR A 89 9.49 -4.20 -23.49
CA TYR A 89 8.66 -3.01 -23.48
C TYR A 89 7.16 -3.37 -23.59
N LYS A 90 6.36 -2.86 -22.65
CA LYS A 90 4.93 -3.13 -22.46
C LYS A 90 4.52 -4.59 -22.21
N HIS A 91 5.40 -5.58 -22.38
CA HIS A 91 5.11 -7.01 -22.16
C HIS A 91 3.74 -7.45 -22.73
N GLY A 92 3.39 -6.94 -23.92
CA GLY A 92 2.12 -7.20 -24.60
C GLY A 92 0.87 -6.52 -24.01
N LYS A 93 1.02 -5.64 -23.00
CA LYS A 93 -0.09 -4.87 -22.43
C LYS A 93 -0.30 -3.55 -23.17
N ILE A 94 -1.56 -3.18 -23.38
CA ILE A 94 -1.96 -1.84 -23.83
C ILE A 94 -2.15 -1.02 -22.56
N ALA A 95 -1.45 0.11 -22.47
CA ALA A 95 -1.61 1.07 -21.38
C ALA A 95 -2.97 1.76 -21.50
#